data_AF-A0A6P8HIQ3-F1
#
_entry.id   AF-A0A6P8HIQ3-F1
#
_cell.length_a   1.000
_cell.length_b   1.000
_cell.length_c   1.000
_cell.angle_alpha   90.00
_cell.angle_beta   90.00
_cell.angle_gamma   90.00
#
_symmetry.space_group_name_H-M   'P 1'
#
loop_
_entity.id
_entity.type
_entity.pdbx_description
1 polymer ?
#
loop_
_entity_poly.entity_id
_entity_poly.type
_entity_poly.pdbx_seq_one_letter_code
_entity_poly.pdbx_strand_id
1 'polypeptide(L)'
;SNDTNIPVLGEDDYYKYLGKFENLVNLRRKFRKQQVKSTSDASLVIWTSLLSIPRKVKANQTFAIPVLQHHMWSTDWPIDKLKELERRTRRVINDCGCKHKHESLPLLYLPTTKGGKGLTEIESLYKTTKIKLAHYITCSSDPHVELVRTYQDAKEMKSLRSIIKDARTFAAQFNVDITYNAESKKSILTSNDTVIEVNNCQPKSITRKSILKNELVRKYEVEVEQQPWVGQFMPKQWKNKDLHKEWCDISKVWKNIPTVVYSIHTSIIQQLLPTKVYNVKKLKGEEEDLKCRLCQSGDESIAHIMCN
;
A
#
# COMPACT_ATOMS: atom_id res chain seq x y z
N SER A 1 11.96 41.41 35.81
CA SER A 1 11.68 41.17 34.38
C SER A 1 12.78 40.26 33.88
N ASN A 2 12.55 38.94 33.83
CA ASN A 2 13.53 38.03 33.25
C ASN A 2 13.32 38.02 31.74
N ASP A 3 14.17 38.75 31.02
CA ASP A 3 14.30 38.69 29.57
C ASP A 3 14.76 37.28 29.18
N THR A 4 13.80 36.38 28.92
CA THR A 4 14.07 35.14 28.20
C THR A 4 14.25 35.46 26.72
N ASN A 5 15.43 35.95 26.35
CA ASN A 5 15.83 36.03 24.95
C ASN A 5 15.96 34.61 24.39
N ILE A 6 15.15 34.27 23.39
CA ILE A 6 15.26 33.00 22.67
C ILE A 6 16.60 33.03 21.90
N PRO A 7 17.53 32.10 22.15
CA PRO A 7 18.82 32.09 21.48
C PRO A 7 18.63 31.88 19.98
N VAL A 8 19.26 32.75 19.18
CA VAL A 8 19.24 32.64 17.71
C VAL A 8 20.07 31.43 17.31
N LEU A 9 19.48 30.54 16.51
CA LEU A 9 20.17 29.35 15.99
C LEU A 9 21.26 29.78 15.00
N GLY A 10 22.47 29.23 15.15
CA GLY A 10 23.51 29.34 14.13
C GLY A 10 23.16 28.58 12.84
N GLU A 11 23.90 28.82 11.75
CA GLU A 11 23.63 28.20 10.44
C GLU A 11 23.65 26.66 10.46
N ASP A 12 24.47 26.06 11.33
CA ASP A 12 24.58 24.62 11.51
C ASP A 12 23.68 24.05 12.61
N ASP A 13 23.09 24.91 13.45
CA ASP A 13 22.26 24.51 14.56
C ASP A 13 20.82 24.27 14.12
N TYR A 14 20.20 23.22 14.65
CA TYR A 14 18.80 22.95 14.39
C TYR A 14 18.14 22.39 15.64
N TYR A 15 16.88 22.74 15.84
CA TYR A 15 16.04 22.11 16.87
C TYR A 15 14.96 21.26 16.22
N LYS A 16 14.29 20.45 17.04
CA LYS A 16 13.25 19.53 16.59
C LYS A 16 11.87 20.04 17.01
N TYR A 17 11.04 20.40 16.03
CA TYR A 17 9.64 20.76 16.26
C TYR A 17 8.72 19.77 15.55
N LEU A 18 7.77 19.17 16.27
CA LEU A 18 6.83 18.16 15.75
C LEU A 18 7.51 17.07 14.89
N GLY A 19 8.71 16.64 15.31
CA GLY A 19 9.46 15.63 14.60
C GLY A 19 10.39 16.14 13.50
N LYS A 20 10.22 17.38 13.02
CA LYS A 20 11.00 17.99 11.94
C LYS A 20 12.16 18.82 12.45
N PHE A 21 13.18 18.97 11.61
CA PHE A 21 14.31 19.86 11.87
C PHE A 21 13.98 21.26 11.40
N GLU A 22 14.05 22.21 12.31
CA GLU A 22 13.87 23.64 12.06
C GLU A 22 15.22 24.34 12.18
N ASN A 23 15.58 25.09 11.15
CA ASN A 23 16.80 25.89 11.00
C ASN A 23 16.52 26.93 9.88
N LEU A 24 17.29 28.02 9.86
CA LEU A 24 17.44 28.95 8.72
C LEU A 24 17.77 28.20 7.41
N VAL A 25 18.55 27.13 7.46
CA VAL A 25 18.86 26.27 6.30
C VAL A 25 17.84 25.14 6.15
N ASN A 26 17.35 24.93 4.93
CA ASN A 26 16.33 23.92 4.62
C ASN A 26 16.89 22.47 4.74
N LEU A 27 16.83 21.88 5.94
CA LEU A 27 17.35 20.53 6.25
C LEU A 27 16.45 19.35 5.78
N ARG A 28 15.50 19.57 4.85
CA ARG A 28 14.55 18.55 4.37
C ARG A 28 15.23 17.26 3.89
N ARG A 29 16.41 17.34 3.26
CA ARG A 29 17.15 16.16 2.80
C ARG A 29 17.66 15.31 3.97
N LYS A 30 18.25 15.94 4.99
CA LYS A 30 18.75 15.26 6.21
C LYS A 30 17.59 14.60 6.96
N PHE A 31 16.51 15.35 7.15
CA PHE A 31 15.28 14.86 7.75
C PHE A 31 14.70 13.64 7.02
N ARG A 32 14.52 13.70 5.69
CA ARG A 32 14.00 12.57 4.90
C ARG A 32 14.87 11.32 5.04
N LYS A 33 16.19 11.47 5.03
CA LYS A 33 17.12 10.34 5.23
C LYS A 33 16.93 9.68 6.59
N GLN A 34 16.79 10.48 7.66
CA GLN A 34 16.58 9.94 9.00
C GLN A 34 15.26 9.19 9.11
N GLN A 35 14.16 9.74 8.59
CA GLN A 35 12.85 9.08 8.66
C GLN A 35 12.80 7.78 7.85
N VAL A 36 13.46 7.73 6.68
CA VAL A 36 13.63 6.50 5.90
C VAL A 36 14.42 5.47 6.69
N LYS A 37 15.50 5.88 7.37
CA LYS A 37 16.27 4.99 8.24
C LYS A 37 15.41 4.44 9.39
N SER A 38 14.75 5.31 10.15
CA SER A 38 13.88 4.89 11.27
C SER A 38 12.78 3.93 10.82
N THR A 39 12.17 4.17 9.66
CA THR A 39 11.14 3.28 9.10
C THR A 39 11.73 1.92 8.69
N SER A 40 12.93 1.93 8.10
CA SER A 40 13.65 0.71 7.71
C SER A 40 14.04 -0.11 8.93
N ASP A 41 14.58 0.52 9.97
CA ASP A 41 15.01 -0.14 11.20
C ASP A 41 13.80 -0.76 11.92
N ALA A 42 12.69 -0.02 12.04
CA ALA A 42 11.45 -0.54 12.60
C ALA A 42 10.91 -1.74 11.79
N SER A 43 10.93 -1.64 10.45
CA SER A 43 10.52 -2.75 9.58
C SER A 43 11.42 -3.97 9.82
N LEU A 44 12.75 -3.77 9.87
CA LEU A 44 13.72 -4.85 10.06
C LEU A 44 13.48 -5.60 11.36
N VAL A 45 13.30 -4.90 12.48
CA VAL A 45 12.99 -5.51 13.79
C VAL A 45 11.71 -6.33 13.72
N ILE A 46 10.67 -5.82 13.06
CA ILE A 46 9.38 -6.53 12.95
C ILE A 46 9.52 -7.79 12.10
N TRP A 47 10.17 -7.70 10.94
CA TRP A 47 10.28 -8.83 10.01
C TRP A 47 11.24 -9.93 10.49
N THR A 48 12.22 -9.58 11.33
CA THR A 48 13.14 -10.55 11.96
C THR A 48 12.59 -11.19 13.24
N SER A 49 11.51 -10.65 13.81
CA SER A 49 10.87 -11.21 15.00
C SER A 49 10.32 -12.64 14.80
N LEU A 50 10.02 -13.33 15.90
CA LEU A 50 9.39 -14.66 15.89
C LEU A 50 7.85 -14.62 15.71
N LEU A 51 7.29 -13.47 15.34
CA LEU A 51 5.86 -13.34 15.10
C LEU A 51 5.42 -14.11 13.84
N SER A 52 4.17 -14.56 13.81
CA SER A 52 3.56 -15.11 12.60
C SER A 52 3.49 -14.07 11.48
N ILE A 53 3.52 -14.50 10.21
CA ILE A 53 3.47 -13.58 9.05
C ILE A 53 2.31 -12.56 9.14
N PRO A 54 1.06 -12.96 9.45
CA PRO A 54 -0.03 -11.99 9.59
C PRO A 54 0.21 -10.95 10.70
N ARG A 55 0.81 -11.38 11.82
CA ARG A 55 1.18 -10.46 12.92
C ARG A 55 2.32 -9.54 12.53
N LYS A 56 3.31 -10.01 11.75
CA LYS A 56 4.37 -9.16 11.18
C LYS A 56 3.80 -8.08 10.27
N VAL A 57 2.89 -8.44 9.36
CA VAL A 57 2.19 -7.47 8.49
C VAL A 57 1.46 -6.43 9.33
N LYS A 58 0.65 -6.88 10.30
CA LYS A 58 -0.09 -6.00 11.20
C LYS A 58 0.83 -5.09 12.01
N ALA A 59 1.90 -5.62 12.58
CA ALA A 59 2.90 -4.85 13.32
C ALA A 59 3.58 -3.81 12.42
N ASN A 60 3.96 -4.18 11.19
CA ASN A 60 4.58 -3.27 10.24
C ASN A 60 3.66 -2.09 9.90
N GLN A 61 2.37 -2.36 9.67
CA GLN A 61 1.35 -1.32 9.46
C GLN A 61 1.10 -0.45 10.70
N THR A 62 1.23 -1.02 11.89
CA THR A 62 0.95 -0.32 13.16
C THR A 62 2.13 0.52 13.65
N PHE A 63 3.36 0.07 13.41
CA PHE A 63 4.55 0.67 14.03
C PHE A 63 5.53 1.27 13.03
N ALA A 64 5.79 0.63 11.88
CA ALA A 64 6.76 1.13 10.92
C ALA A 64 6.15 2.17 9.96
N ILE A 65 4.99 1.86 9.38
CA ILE A 65 4.32 2.73 8.41
C ILE A 65 3.97 4.12 8.98
N PRO A 66 3.45 4.27 10.21
CA PRO A 66 3.06 5.59 10.74
C PRO A 66 4.22 6.57 10.90
N VAL A 67 5.44 6.08 11.14
CA VAL A 67 6.67 6.91 11.22
C VAL A 67 6.84 7.72 9.94
N LEU A 68 6.66 7.08 8.79
CA LEU A 68 6.74 7.75 7.50
C LEU A 68 5.45 8.52 7.19
N GLN A 69 4.29 7.91 7.42
CA GLN A 69 2.98 8.47 7.05
C GLN A 69 2.71 9.82 7.72
N HIS A 70 3.06 9.98 9.00
CA HIS A 70 2.90 11.24 9.72
C HIS A 70 3.56 12.42 8.97
N HIS A 71 4.72 12.18 8.38
CA HIS A 71 5.48 13.18 7.66
C HIS A 71 5.11 13.31 6.17
N MET A 72 4.31 12.39 5.62
CA MET A 72 3.79 12.49 4.25
C MET A 72 2.78 13.62 4.08
N TRP A 73 2.08 13.99 5.16
CA TRP A 73 1.11 15.10 5.17
C TRP A 73 1.74 16.47 4.93
N SER A 74 2.96 16.67 5.43
CA SER A 74 3.56 18.00 5.50
C SER A 74 4.88 18.13 4.74
N THR A 75 5.36 17.04 4.13
CA THR A 75 6.62 17.01 3.38
C THR A 75 6.41 16.35 2.03
N ASP A 76 7.11 16.83 1.01
CA ASP A 76 7.13 16.19 -0.30
C ASP A 76 8.25 15.16 -0.39
N TRP A 77 7.85 13.97 -0.84
CA TRP A 77 8.71 12.81 -0.95
C TRP A 77 8.91 12.47 -2.42
N PRO A 78 10.16 12.33 -2.89
CA PRO A 78 10.43 11.80 -4.22
C PRO A 78 9.93 10.35 -4.30
N ILE A 79 9.11 10.04 -5.30
CA ILE A 79 8.51 8.71 -5.47
C ILE A 79 9.59 7.63 -5.58
N ASP A 80 10.70 7.90 -6.27
CA ASP A 80 11.80 6.93 -6.40
C ASP A 80 12.43 6.53 -5.07
N LYS A 81 12.48 7.47 -4.11
CA LYS A 81 12.99 7.18 -2.75
C LYS A 81 12.02 6.35 -1.94
N LEU A 82 10.71 6.54 -2.13
CA LEU A 82 9.69 5.67 -1.54
C LEU A 82 9.76 4.26 -2.12
N LYS A 83 9.91 4.14 -3.45
CA LYS A 83 10.11 2.85 -4.14
C LYS A 83 11.39 2.15 -3.69
N GLU A 84 12.48 2.90 -3.46
CA GLU A 84 13.75 2.35 -2.97
C GLU A 84 13.62 1.77 -1.56
N LEU A 85 12.96 2.50 -0.64
CA LEU A 85 12.64 1.99 0.70
C LEU A 85 11.80 0.72 0.61
N GLU A 86 10.78 0.71 -0.24
CA GLU A 86 9.92 -0.45 -0.38
C GLU A 86 10.65 -1.69 -0.94
N ARG A 87 11.53 -1.51 -1.93
CA ARG A 87 12.41 -2.59 -2.43
C ARG A 87 13.29 -3.15 -1.31
N ARG A 88 13.79 -2.31 -0.40
CA ARG A 88 14.54 -2.78 0.79
C ARG A 88 13.64 -3.59 1.73
N THR A 89 12.45 -3.11 2.06
CA THR A 89 11.50 -3.86 2.90
C THR A 89 11.17 -5.22 2.28
N ARG A 90 10.95 -5.30 0.97
CA ARG A 90 10.68 -6.58 0.28
C ARG A 90 11.86 -7.54 0.30
N ARG A 91 13.10 -7.04 0.23
CA ARG A 91 14.29 -7.89 0.42
C ARG A 91 14.30 -8.50 1.82
N VAL A 92 14.12 -7.69 2.86
CA VAL A 92 14.04 -8.18 4.25
C VAL A 92 12.95 -9.24 4.41
N ILE A 93 11.76 -9.03 3.83
CA ILE A 93 10.66 -10.01 3.86
C ILE A 93 11.09 -11.35 3.23
N ASN A 94 11.80 -11.31 2.10
CA ASN A 94 12.31 -12.51 1.44
C ASN A 94 13.40 -13.20 2.28
N ASP A 95 14.36 -12.43 2.80
CA ASP A 95 15.50 -12.94 3.58
C ASP A 95 15.01 -13.60 4.88
N CYS A 96 13.92 -13.10 5.48
CA CYS A 96 13.28 -13.68 6.65
C CYS A 96 12.34 -14.86 6.33
N GLY A 97 12.30 -15.34 5.09
CA GLY A 97 11.43 -16.46 4.66
C GLY A 97 9.93 -16.17 4.77
N CYS A 98 9.52 -14.90 4.84
CA CYS A 98 8.12 -14.51 5.02
C CYS A 98 7.32 -14.45 3.69
N LYS A 99 8.01 -14.67 2.56
CA LYS A 99 7.47 -14.67 1.19
C LYS A 99 8.19 -15.75 0.37
N HIS A 100 7.43 -16.51 -0.42
CA HIS A 100 8.04 -17.49 -1.33
C HIS A 100 8.73 -16.80 -2.52
N LYS A 101 9.84 -17.37 -3.04
CA LYS A 101 10.65 -16.77 -4.12
C LYS A 101 9.84 -16.41 -5.36
N HIS A 102 8.86 -17.24 -5.69
CA HIS A 102 7.99 -17.08 -6.86
C HIS A 102 6.62 -16.47 -6.54
N GLU A 103 6.41 -16.02 -5.30
CA GLU A 103 5.16 -15.44 -4.85
C GLU A 103 4.88 -14.10 -5.56
N SER A 104 3.64 -13.93 -6.00
CA SER A 104 3.20 -12.74 -6.74
C SER A 104 3.38 -11.47 -5.91
N LEU A 105 3.92 -10.41 -6.52
CA LEU A 105 4.10 -9.12 -5.83
C LEU A 105 2.76 -8.42 -5.54
N PRO A 106 1.82 -8.29 -6.49
CA PRO A 106 0.50 -7.71 -6.20
C PRO A 106 -0.25 -8.39 -5.05
N LEU A 107 -0.11 -9.71 -4.88
CA LEU A 107 -0.71 -10.45 -3.77
C LEU A 107 -0.10 -10.11 -2.39
N LEU A 108 1.10 -9.53 -2.34
CA LEU A 108 1.63 -8.98 -1.09
C LEU A 108 0.76 -7.82 -0.59
N TYR A 109 0.23 -7.01 -1.52
CA TYR A 109 -0.54 -5.80 -1.22
C TYR A 109 -2.06 -6.01 -1.24
N LEU A 110 -2.52 -7.05 -1.94
CA LEU A 110 -3.93 -7.42 -1.98
C LEU A 110 -4.43 -7.82 -0.56
N PRO A 111 -5.67 -7.46 -0.18
CA PRO A 111 -6.22 -7.84 1.12
C PRO A 111 -6.28 -9.36 1.37
N THR A 112 -6.24 -9.76 2.64
CA THR A 112 -6.35 -11.17 3.05
C THR A 112 -7.65 -11.83 2.61
N THR A 113 -8.74 -11.06 2.56
CA THR A 113 -10.05 -11.51 2.08
C THR A 113 -10.09 -11.85 0.59
N LYS A 114 -9.05 -11.52 -0.17
CA LYS A 114 -8.89 -11.88 -1.59
C LYS A 114 -7.66 -12.77 -1.82
N GLY A 115 -7.07 -13.32 -0.76
CA GLY A 115 -5.92 -14.23 -0.81
C GLY A 115 -4.56 -13.56 -0.93
N GLY A 116 -4.48 -12.26 -0.62
CA GLY A 116 -3.20 -11.58 -0.43
C GLY A 116 -2.75 -11.53 1.04
N LYS A 117 -1.64 -10.83 1.31
CA LYS A 117 -1.12 -10.63 2.68
C LYS A 117 -1.59 -9.33 3.33
N GLY A 118 -2.19 -8.42 2.56
CA GLY A 118 -2.75 -7.16 3.03
C GLY A 118 -1.72 -6.12 3.45
N LEU A 119 -0.46 -6.21 2.97
CA LEU A 119 0.55 -5.18 3.23
C LEU A 119 0.17 -3.88 2.51
N THR A 120 0.55 -2.73 3.06
CA THR A 120 0.29 -1.44 2.39
C THR A 120 1.50 -1.04 1.54
N GLU A 121 1.28 -0.81 0.25
CA GLU A 121 2.31 -0.29 -0.66
C GLU A 121 2.65 1.16 -0.29
N ILE A 122 3.94 1.46 -0.12
CA ILE A 122 4.39 2.78 0.39
C ILE A 122 4.05 3.90 -0.59
N GLU A 123 4.22 3.65 -1.89
CA GLU A 123 3.88 4.60 -2.95
C GLU A 123 2.38 4.92 -2.95
N SER A 124 1.54 3.88 -2.93
CA SER A 124 0.09 4.06 -2.90
C SER A 124 -0.37 4.77 -1.62
N LEU A 125 0.25 4.46 -0.47
CA LEU A 125 0.00 5.18 0.78
C LEU A 125 0.30 6.68 0.66
N TYR A 126 1.42 7.05 0.04
CA TYR A 126 1.80 8.45 -0.15
C TYR A 126 0.80 9.18 -1.05
N LYS A 127 0.46 8.59 -2.20
CA LYS A 127 -0.52 9.12 -3.15
C LYS A 127 -1.89 9.31 -2.47
N THR A 128 -2.38 8.28 -1.78
CA THR A 128 -3.61 8.36 -0.99
C THR A 128 -3.53 9.43 0.08
N THR A 129 -2.38 9.61 0.75
CA THR A 129 -2.22 10.65 1.77
C THR A 129 -2.31 12.06 1.16
N LYS A 130 -1.75 12.27 -0.03
CA LYS A 130 -1.86 13.56 -0.74
C LYS A 130 -3.28 13.84 -1.22
N ILE A 131 -4.02 12.82 -1.67
CA ILE A 131 -5.46 12.92 -1.98
C ILE A 131 -6.26 13.35 -0.73
N LYS A 132 -6.01 12.69 0.41
CA LYS A 132 -6.66 13.05 1.69
C LYS A 132 -6.33 14.47 2.14
N LEU A 133 -5.09 14.90 1.94
CA LEU A 133 -4.64 16.25 2.27
C LEU A 133 -5.34 17.29 1.40
N ALA A 134 -5.42 17.07 0.09
CA ALA A 134 -6.13 17.97 -0.82
C ALA A 134 -7.62 18.09 -0.44
N HIS A 135 -8.25 16.98 -0.08
CA HIS A 135 -9.62 16.97 0.45
C HIS A 135 -9.75 17.81 1.73
N TYR A 136 -8.87 17.58 2.70
CA TYR A 136 -8.88 18.32 3.96
C TYR A 136 -8.72 19.83 3.75
N ILE A 137 -7.76 20.25 2.91
CA ILE A 137 -7.52 21.66 2.57
C ILE A 137 -8.75 22.29 1.89
N THR A 138 -9.49 21.51 1.10
CA THR A 138 -10.67 22.00 0.37
C THR A 138 -11.92 22.11 1.25
N CYS A 139 -12.11 21.18 2.18
CA CYS A 139 -13.32 21.08 2.98
C CYS A 139 -13.21 21.73 4.36
N SER A 140 -12.01 22.13 4.79
CA SER A 140 -11.80 22.75 6.10
C SER A 140 -12.41 24.14 6.17
N SER A 141 -12.92 24.50 7.35
CA SER A 141 -13.36 25.86 7.69
C SER A 141 -12.38 26.58 8.62
N ASP A 142 -11.20 25.99 8.86
CA ASP A 142 -10.14 26.64 9.64
C ASP A 142 -9.51 27.77 8.82
N PRO A 143 -9.47 29.02 9.32
CA PRO A 143 -8.88 30.17 8.62
C PRO A 143 -7.43 29.95 8.17
N HIS A 144 -6.61 29.24 8.97
CA HIS A 144 -5.23 28.96 8.61
C HIS A 144 -5.13 27.95 7.46
N VAL A 145 -6.06 27.00 7.40
CA VAL A 145 -6.12 26.01 6.32
C VAL A 145 -6.66 26.66 5.04
N GLU A 146 -7.60 27.59 5.16
CA GLU A 146 -8.06 28.41 4.03
C GLU A 146 -6.92 29.25 3.44
N LEU A 147 -6.02 29.80 4.26
CA LEU A 147 -4.80 30.45 3.77
C LEU A 147 -3.88 29.48 3.01
N VAL A 148 -3.75 28.24 3.46
CA VAL A 148 -3.02 27.21 2.72
C VAL A 148 -3.70 26.95 1.37
N ARG A 149 -5.04 26.92 1.33
CA ARG A 149 -5.80 26.72 0.09
C ARG A 149 -5.53 27.83 -0.92
N THR A 150 -5.68 29.09 -0.52
CA THR A 150 -5.42 30.24 -1.41
C THR A 150 -3.99 30.24 -1.94
N TYR A 151 -3.02 29.85 -1.11
CA TYR A 151 -1.63 29.67 -1.56
C TYR A 151 -1.46 28.54 -2.59
N GLN A 152 -2.19 27.41 -2.45
CA GLN A 152 -2.17 26.35 -3.46
C GLN A 152 -2.85 26.78 -4.76
N ASP A 153 -3.95 27.53 -4.69
CA ASP A 153 -4.64 28.04 -5.87
C ASP A 153 -3.75 29.05 -6.63
N ALA A 154 -3.07 29.96 -5.91
CA ALA A 154 -2.10 30.87 -6.51
C ALA A 154 -0.92 30.14 -7.19
N LYS A 155 -0.52 28.98 -6.66
CA LYS A 155 0.46 28.11 -7.34
C LYS A 155 -0.09 27.52 -8.63
N GLU A 156 -1.33 27.04 -8.64
CA GLU A 156 -1.96 26.51 -9.85
C GLU A 156 -2.09 27.58 -10.93
N MET A 157 -2.50 28.80 -10.58
CA MET A 157 -2.56 29.92 -11.52
C MET A 157 -1.20 30.23 -12.16
N LYS A 158 -0.12 30.12 -11.38
CA LYS A 158 1.26 30.29 -11.85
C LYS A 158 1.84 29.04 -12.51
N SER A 159 1.03 28.01 -12.77
CA SER A 159 1.45 26.70 -13.29
C SER A 159 2.55 26.00 -12.47
N LEU A 160 2.69 26.36 -11.20
CA LEU A 160 3.61 25.73 -10.27
C LEU A 160 3.01 24.43 -9.71
N ARG A 161 3.87 23.57 -9.17
CA ARG A 161 3.44 22.34 -8.51
C ARG A 161 2.60 22.65 -7.26
N SER A 162 1.34 22.20 -7.27
CA SER A 162 0.40 22.29 -6.16
C SER A 162 0.05 20.90 -5.62
N ILE A 163 -0.40 20.84 -4.36
CA ILE A 163 -0.88 19.60 -3.74
C ILE A 163 -2.17 19.11 -4.42
N ILE A 164 -3.03 20.01 -4.86
CA ILE A 164 -4.33 19.68 -5.45
C ILE A 164 -4.14 19.09 -6.85
N LYS A 165 -3.27 19.68 -7.68
CA LYS A 165 -2.86 19.13 -8.98
C LYS A 165 -2.23 17.75 -8.82
N ASP A 166 -1.25 17.60 -7.91
CA ASP A 166 -0.64 16.31 -7.59
C ASP A 166 -1.70 15.28 -7.18
N ALA A 167 -2.67 15.67 -6.34
CA ALA A 167 -3.75 14.80 -5.88
C ALA A 167 -4.67 14.35 -7.02
N ARG A 168 -5.03 15.24 -7.95
CA ARG A 168 -5.80 14.88 -9.16
C ARG A 168 -5.02 13.88 -10.03
N THR A 169 -3.73 14.15 -10.28
CA THR A 169 -2.86 13.22 -11.04
C THR A 169 -2.75 11.86 -10.35
N PHE A 170 -2.60 11.82 -9.03
CA PHE A 170 -2.53 10.57 -8.27
C PHE A 170 -3.84 9.82 -8.25
N ALA A 171 -4.99 10.51 -8.20
CA ALA A 171 -6.29 9.87 -8.28
C ALA A 171 -6.52 9.27 -9.67
N ALA A 172 -6.14 9.99 -10.74
CA ALA A 172 -6.22 9.48 -12.11
C ALA A 172 -5.40 8.20 -12.31
N GLN A 173 -4.23 8.09 -11.66
CA GLN A 173 -3.43 6.84 -11.65
C GLN A 173 -4.13 5.66 -10.96
N PHE A 174 -5.15 5.92 -10.15
CA PHE A 174 -6.03 4.92 -9.55
C PHE A 174 -7.36 4.80 -10.30
N ASN A 175 -7.49 5.33 -11.52
CA ASN A 175 -8.73 5.36 -12.29
C ASN A 175 -9.89 6.07 -11.56
N VAL A 176 -9.57 7.08 -10.75
CA VAL A 176 -10.56 7.93 -10.08
C VAL A 176 -10.36 9.37 -10.52
N ASP A 177 -11.40 10.00 -11.06
CA ASP A 177 -11.38 11.45 -11.26
C ASP A 177 -11.87 12.15 -9.99
N ILE A 178 -11.20 13.24 -9.61
CA ILE A 178 -11.54 13.98 -8.39
C ILE A 178 -11.62 15.47 -8.67
N THR A 179 -12.80 16.03 -8.41
CA THR A 179 -13.04 17.47 -8.42
C THR A 179 -13.09 17.99 -6.99
N TYR A 180 -12.22 18.95 -6.68
CA TYR A 180 -12.16 19.65 -5.39
C TYR A 180 -12.86 21.00 -5.53
N ASN A 181 -14.05 21.16 -4.94
CA ASN A 181 -14.81 22.39 -4.97
C ASN A 181 -14.69 23.10 -3.61
N ALA A 182 -13.95 24.21 -3.58
CA ALA A 182 -13.70 25.00 -2.39
C ALA A 182 -14.94 25.80 -1.95
N GLU A 183 -15.71 26.35 -2.88
CA GLU A 183 -16.90 27.17 -2.60
C GLU A 183 -17.96 26.37 -1.85
N SER A 184 -18.23 25.15 -2.32
CA SER A 184 -19.17 24.24 -1.68
C SER A 184 -18.55 23.39 -0.57
N LYS A 185 -17.24 23.54 -0.30
CA LYS A 185 -16.46 22.76 0.66
C LYS A 185 -16.68 21.24 0.49
N LYS A 186 -16.66 20.77 -0.76
CA LYS A 186 -16.93 19.37 -1.13
C LYS A 186 -15.85 18.82 -2.06
N SER A 187 -15.68 17.51 -2.04
CA SER A 187 -14.90 16.78 -3.04
C SER A 187 -15.77 15.73 -3.70
N ILE A 188 -15.76 15.70 -5.03
CA ILE A 188 -16.54 14.79 -5.86
C ILE A 188 -15.57 13.78 -6.44
N LEU A 189 -15.84 12.49 -6.22
CA LEU A 189 -15.05 11.38 -6.75
C LEU A 189 -15.90 10.63 -7.77
N THR A 190 -15.35 10.42 -8.95
CA THR A 190 -16.02 9.71 -10.04
C THR A 190 -15.17 8.51 -10.45
N SER A 191 -15.77 7.31 -10.44
CA SER A 191 -15.20 6.10 -11.03
C SER A 191 -16.30 5.26 -11.67
N ASN A 192 -16.15 4.90 -12.94
CA ASN A 192 -17.06 4.01 -13.69
C ASN A 192 -18.55 4.27 -13.37
N ASP A 193 -19.01 5.49 -13.65
CA ASP A 193 -20.37 6.01 -13.44
C ASP A 193 -20.85 6.16 -11.98
N THR A 194 -20.03 5.75 -11.01
CA THR A 194 -20.30 6.00 -9.59
C THR A 194 -19.75 7.35 -9.19
N VAL A 195 -20.64 8.28 -8.84
CA VAL A 195 -20.29 9.60 -8.30
C VAL A 195 -20.52 9.62 -6.80
N ILE A 196 -19.49 9.98 -6.03
CA ILE A 196 -19.61 10.17 -4.58
C ILE A 196 -19.16 11.57 -4.21
N GLU A 197 -20.07 12.29 -3.56
CA GLU A 197 -19.77 13.56 -2.93
C GLU A 197 -19.32 13.36 -1.49
N VAL A 198 -18.25 14.05 -1.09
CA VAL A 198 -17.72 14.05 0.27
C VAL A 198 -17.67 15.49 0.78
N ASN A 199 -18.50 15.76 1.79
CA ASN A 199 -18.58 17.05 2.49
C ASN A 199 -17.90 17.02 3.87
N ASN A 200 -17.74 15.83 4.48
CA ASN A 200 -17.08 15.72 5.78
C ASN A 200 -15.57 15.96 5.63
N CYS A 201 -15.10 17.08 6.18
CA CYS A 201 -13.70 17.53 6.17
C CYS A 201 -12.69 16.51 6.71
N GLN A 202 -13.10 15.55 7.55
CA GLN A 202 -12.18 14.56 8.11
C GLN A 202 -11.40 13.83 7.00
N PRO A 203 -10.06 13.80 7.01
CA PRO A 203 -9.26 13.26 5.90
C PRO A 203 -9.54 11.78 5.62
N LYS A 204 -10.06 11.03 6.60
CA LYS A 204 -10.42 9.61 6.41
C LYS A 204 -11.71 9.43 5.60
N SER A 205 -12.57 10.45 5.52
CA SER A 205 -13.88 10.40 4.86
C SER A 205 -13.78 10.05 3.39
N ILE A 206 -12.85 10.69 2.66
CA ILE A 206 -12.63 10.44 1.23
C ILE A 206 -12.22 8.99 0.93
N THR A 207 -11.53 8.33 1.87
CA THR A 207 -11.15 6.91 1.73
C THR A 207 -12.13 5.93 2.34
N ARG A 208 -13.00 6.37 3.24
CA ARG A 208 -13.99 5.52 3.91
C ARG A 208 -15.18 5.24 3.00
N LYS A 209 -15.51 6.14 2.07
CA LYS A 209 -16.59 5.96 1.08
C LYS A 209 -16.25 4.98 -0.07
N SER A 210 -15.43 3.97 0.24
CA SER A 210 -15.03 2.81 -0.56
C SER A 210 -14.39 3.02 -1.94
N ILE A 211 -14.74 4.01 -2.77
CA ILE A 211 -14.26 4.10 -4.16
C ILE A 211 -12.73 4.00 -4.25
N LEU A 212 -12.00 4.89 -3.56
CA LEU A 212 -10.54 4.90 -3.67
C LEU A 212 -9.91 3.59 -3.17
N LYS A 213 -10.47 2.99 -2.11
CA LYS A 213 -10.00 1.72 -1.56
C LYS A 213 -10.30 0.57 -2.53
N ASN A 214 -11.47 0.58 -3.15
CA ASN A 214 -11.93 -0.45 -4.08
C ASN A 214 -11.13 -0.38 -5.39
N GLU A 215 -10.90 0.81 -5.94
CA GLU A 215 -10.06 0.96 -7.13
C GLU A 215 -8.61 0.55 -6.87
N LEU A 216 -8.06 0.83 -5.68
CA LEU A 216 -6.73 0.36 -5.33
C LEU A 216 -6.67 -1.17 -5.24
N VAL A 217 -7.71 -1.80 -4.68
CA VAL A 217 -7.82 -3.27 -4.68
C VAL A 217 -7.95 -3.78 -6.11
N ARG A 218 -8.79 -3.16 -6.94
CA ARG A 218 -9.00 -3.53 -8.35
C ARG A 218 -7.72 -3.41 -9.17
N LYS A 219 -6.91 -2.38 -8.94
CA LYS A 219 -5.57 -2.24 -9.53
C LYS A 219 -4.74 -3.50 -9.29
N TYR A 220 -4.64 -3.95 -8.04
CA TYR A 220 -3.88 -5.16 -7.72
C TYR A 220 -4.52 -6.43 -8.29
N GLU A 221 -5.85 -6.52 -8.35
CA GLU A 221 -6.54 -7.64 -9.00
C GLU A 221 -6.19 -7.75 -10.49
N VAL A 222 -6.24 -6.63 -11.21
CA VAL A 222 -5.85 -6.57 -12.63
C VAL A 222 -4.37 -6.95 -12.81
N GLU A 223 -3.48 -6.48 -11.93
CA GLU A 223 -2.06 -6.88 -11.95
C GLU A 223 -1.86 -8.38 -11.65
N VAL A 224 -2.76 -9.03 -10.92
CA VAL A 224 -2.75 -10.50 -10.72
C VAL A 224 -3.30 -11.21 -11.96
N GLU A 225 -4.41 -10.74 -12.53
CA GLU A 225 -5.04 -11.30 -13.72
C GLU A 225 -4.10 -11.32 -14.93
N GLN A 226 -3.28 -10.28 -15.09
CA GLN A 226 -2.28 -10.19 -16.16
C GLN A 226 -1.10 -11.15 -16.00
N GLN A 227 -0.96 -11.85 -14.86
CA GLN A 227 0.15 -12.76 -14.65
C GLN A 227 -0.11 -14.16 -15.25
N PRO A 228 0.88 -14.79 -15.90
CA PRO A 228 0.67 -15.99 -16.72
C PRO A 228 0.02 -17.19 -16.02
N TRP A 229 0.39 -17.51 -14.77
CA TRP A 229 -0.12 -18.68 -14.05
C TRP A 229 -1.14 -18.26 -12.99
N VAL A 230 -0.75 -17.42 -12.03
CA VAL A 230 -1.62 -17.00 -10.92
C VAL A 230 -2.86 -16.26 -11.41
N GLY A 231 -2.78 -15.53 -12.53
CA GLY A 231 -3.91 -14.88 -13.19
C GLY A 231 -4.92 -15.85 -13.81
N GLN A 232 -4.56 -17.11 -14.05
CA GLN A 232 -5.52 -18.14 -14.49
C GLN A 232 -6.27 -18.77 -13.32
N PHE A 233 -5.66 -18.80 -12.14
CA PHE A 233 -6.19 -19.51 -10.97
C PHE A 233 -6.93 -18.59 -10.01
N MET A 234 -6.30 -17.51 -9.53
CA MET A 234 -6.89 -16.62 -8.52
C MET A 234 -8.24 -16.04 -8.96
N PRO A 235 -8.42 -15.54 -10.20
CA PRO A 235 -9.71 -14.99 -10.61
C PRO A 235 -10.82 -16.03 -10.70
N LYS A 236 -10.49 -17.29 -11.03
CA LYS A 236 -11.47 -18.39 -10.98
C LYS A 236 -11.93 -18.65 -9.55
N GLN A 237 -11.02 -18.62 -8.57
CA GLN A 237 -11.34 -18.78 -7.16
C GLN A 237 -12.17 -17.59 -6.62
N TRP A 238 -11.86 -16.35 -7.03
CA TRP A 238 -12.68 -15.18 -6.64
C TRP A 238 -14.12 -15.25 -7.13
N LYS A 239 -14.37 -15.88 -8.29
CA LYS A 239 -15.70 -16.03 -8.91
C LYS A 239 -16.42 -17.31 -8.47
N ASN A 240 -15.75 -18.22 -7.76
CA ASN A 240 -16.33 -19.49 -7.34
C ASN A 240 -17.31 -19.27 -6.18
N LYS A 241 -18.59 -19.58 -6.41
CA LYS A 241 -19.68 -19.41 -5.43
C LYS A 241 -19.69 -20.51 -4.35
N ASP A 242 -19.08 -21.65 -4.63
CA ASP A 242 -19.05 -22.80 -3.72
C ASP A 242 -17.96 -22.63 -2.64
N LEU A 243 -16.98 -21.75 -2.87
CA LEU A 243 -15.99 -21.42 -1.87
C LEU A 243 -16.58 -20.51 -0.79
N HIS A 244 -16.30 -20.86 0.46
CA HIS A 244 -16.63 -20.01 1.59
C HIS A 244 -15.98 -18.62 1.42
N LYS A 245 -16.67 -17.54 1.80
CA LYS A 245 -16.19 -16.15 1.63
C LYS A 245 -14.82 -15.85 2.28
N GLU A 246 -14.40 -16.68 3.23
CA GLU A 246 -13.13 -16.57 3.94
C GLU A 246 -12.14 -17.69 3.60
N TRP A 247 -12.34 -18.40 2.47
CA TRP A 247 -11.50 -19.53 2.03
C TRP A 247 -9.99 -19.21 2.02
N CYS A 248 -9.65 -17.94 1.80
CA CYS A 248 -8.28 -17.47 1.68
C CYS A 248 -7.77 -16.70 2.91
N ASP A 249 -8.61 -16.45 3.92
CA ASP A 249 -8.23 -15.69 5.12
C ASP A 249 -7.98 -16.60 6.33
N ILE A 250 -7.05 -17.55 6.18
CA ILE A 250 -6.65 -18.47 7.25
C ILE A 250 -6.18 -17.73 8.51
N SER A 251 -5.72 -16.48 8.37
CA SER A 251 -5.24 -15.67 9.48
C SER A 251 -6.33 -15.23 10.45
N LYS A 252 -7.58 -15.12 9.98
CA LYS A 252 -8.74 -14.86 10.85
C LYS A 252 -9.07 -16.05 11.74
N VAL A 253 -8.99 -17.26 11.18
CA VAL A 253 -9.30 -18.51 11.89
C VAL A 253 -8.15 -18.88 12.83
N TRP A 254 -6.90 -18.79 12.36
CA TRP A 254 -5.71 -19.16 13.14
C TRP A 254 -4.77 -17.98 13.36
N LYS A 255 -5.05 -17.17 14.39
CA LYS A 255 -4.29 -15.95 14.73
C LYS A 255 -2.79 -16.18 15.00
N ASN A 256 -2.42 -17.38 15.44
CA ASN A 256 -1.04 -17.78 15.77
C ASN A 256 -0.48 -18.81 14.79
N ILE A 257 -0.97 -18.81 13.54
CA ILE A 257 -0.53 -19.74 12.52
C ILE A 257 1.01 -19.74 12.39
N PRO A 258 1.68 -20.91 12.50
CA PRO A 258 3.11 -21.01 12.29
C PRO A 258 3.49 -20.52 10.89
N THR A 259 4.64 -19.85 10.78
CA THR A 259 5.14 -19.29 9.52
C THR A 259 5.21 -20.33 8.40
N VAL A 260 5.64 -21.56 8.72
CA VAL A 260 5.73 -22.67 7.77
C VAL A 260 4.35 -23.03 7.22
N VAL A 261 3.33 -23.14 8.08
CA VAL A 261 1.96 -23.47 7.67
C VAL A 261 1.37 -22.35 6.81
N TYR A 262 1.56 -21.09 7.21
CA TYR A 262 1.10 -19.95 6.40
C TYR A 262 1.79 -19.89 5.03
N SER A 263 3.08 -20.26 4.97
CA SER A 263 3.82 -20.34 3.71
C SER A 263 3.26 -21.44 2.81
N ILE A 264 3.00 -22.63 3.33
CA ILE A 264 2.39 -23.74 2.58
C ILE A 264 1.00 -23.34 2.08
N HIS A 265 0.16 -22.77 2.94
CA HIS A 265 -1.15 -22.24 2.55
C HIS A 265 -1.04 -21.22 1.41
N THR A 266 -0.09 -20.28 1.52
CA THR A 266 0.17 -19.30 0.45
C THR A 266 0.57 -19.99 -0.86
N SER A 267 1.41 -21.03 -0.79
CA SER A 267 1.82 -21.81 -1.96
C SER A 267 0.67 -22.58 -2.59
N ILE A 268 -0.27 -23.09 -1.80
CA ILE A 268 -1.49 -23.74 -2.27
C ILE A 268 -2.37 -22.73 -3.03
N ILE A 269 -2.67 -21.58 -2.40
CA ILE A 269 -3.50 -20.53 -3.00
C ILE A 269 -2.93 -20.04 -4.34
N GLN A 270 -1.61 -19.85 -4.39
CA GLN A 270 -0.94 -19.26 -5.55
C GLN A 270 -0.44 -20.28 -6.59
N GLN A 271 -0.75 -21.57 -6.43
CA GLN A 271 -0.28 -22.64 -7.32
C GLN A 271 1.24 -22.66 -7.44
N LEU A 272 1.95 -22.64 -6.29
CA LEU A 272 3.41 -22.61 -6.19
C LEU A 272 4.02 -23.94 -5.73
N LEU A 273 3.20 -24.96 -5.52
CA LEU A 273 3.68 -26.33 -5.28
C LEU A 273 4.20 -26.94 -6.60
N PRO A 274 5.15 -27.89 -6.56
CA PRO A 274 5.81 -28.44 -7.73
C PRO A 274 4.93 -29.43 -8.50
N THR A 275 3.82 -28.94 -9.06
CA THR A 275 2.95 -29.70 -9.95
C THR A 275 3.43 -29.59 -11.41
N LYS A 276 3.03 -30.50 -12.29
CA LYS A 276 3.35 -30.40 -13.73
C LYS A 276 2.90 -29.07 -14.33
N VAL A 277 1.69 -28.61 -13.98
CA VAL A 277 1.20 -27.29 -14.43
C VAL A 277 2.08 -26.15 -13.93
N TYR A 278 2.56 -26.21 -12.68
CA TYR A 278 3.52 -25.23 -12.17
C TYR A 278 4.83 -25.27 -12.95
N ASN A 279 5.41 -26.45 -13.18
CA ASN A 279 6.67 -26.58 -13.93
C ASN A 279 6.57 -25.97 -15.32
N VAL A 280 5.51 -26.29 -16.07
CA VAL A 280 5.33 -25.81 -17.44
C VAL A 280 4.96 -24.33 -17.47
N LYS A 281 3.94 -23.90 -16.72
CA LYS A 281 3.41 -22.53 -16.81
C LYS A 281 4.27 -21.50 -16.07
N LYS A 282 4.94 -21.89 -14.98
CA LYS A 282 5.73 -20.96 -14.14
C LYS A 282 7.23 -21.11 -14.36
N LEU A 283 7.76 -22.33 -14.35
CA LEU A 283 9.20 -22.55 -14.56
C LEU A 283 9.60 -22.60 -16.04
N LYS A 284 8.62 -22.66 -16.96
CA LYS A 284 8.84 -22.83 -18.41
C LYS A 284 9.62 -24.11 -18.72
N GLY A 285 9.34 -25.18 -17.99
CA GLY A 285 9.89 -26.50 -18.28
C GLY A 285 9.36 -27.09 -19.59
N GLU A 286 10.05 -28.10 -20.10
CA GLU A 286 9.78 -28.78 -21.38
C GLU A 286 8.74 -29.91 -21.27
N GLU A 287 8.10 -30.09 -20.11
CA GLU A 287 7.13 -31.17 -19.86
C GLU A 287 5.86 -30.93 -20.70
N GLU A 288 5.59 -31.79 -21.70
CA GLU A 288 4.39 -31.64 -22.55
C GLU A 288 3.14 -32.26 -21.92
N ASP A 289 3.31 -33.34 -21.15
CA ASP A 289 2.22 -34.03 -20.49
C ASP A 289 1.84 -33.38 -19.15
N LEU A 290 0.74 -32.64 -19.16
CA LEU A 290 0.18 -32.01 -17.98
C LEU A 290 -0.68 -32.95 -17.12
N LYS A 291 -0.88 -34.22 -17.49
CA LYS A 291 -1.79 -35.13 -16.77
C LYS A 291 -1.35 -35.39 -15.33
N CYS A 292 -2.33 -35.43 -14.43
CA CYS A 292 -2.11 -35.70 -13.01
C CYS A 292 -1.36 -37.02 -12.78
N ARG A 293 -0.19 -36.97 -12.12
CA ARG A 293 0.61 -38.15 -11.80
C ARG A 293 -0.14 -39.18 -10.93
N LEU A 294 -1.12 -38.73 -10.13
CA LEU A 294 -1.85 -39.58 -9.18
C LEU A 294 -2.98 -40.37 -9.84
N CYS A 295 -3.80 -39.73 -10.67
CA CYS A 295 -5.02 -40.35 -11.22
C CYS A 295 -5.06 -40.38 -12.75
N GLN A 296 -4.08 -39.75 -13.42
CA GLN A 296 -3.99 -39.63 -14.88
C GLN A 296 -5.20 -38.95 -15.54
N SER A 297 -6.09 -38.34 -14.75
CA SER A 297 -7.24 -37.56 -15.21
C SER A 297 -6.99 -36.07 -14.99
N GLY A 298 -7.45 -35.22 -15.91
CA GLY A 298 -7.25 -33.76 -15.82
C GLY A 298 -5.78 -33.27 -15.80
N ASP A 299 -5.61 -31.95 -15.71
CA ASP A 299 -4.28 -31.33 -15.59
C ASP A 299 -3.82 -31.29 -14.12
N GLU A 300 -2.55 -31.58 -13.87
CA GLU A 300 -1.94 -31.60 -12.53
C GLU A 300 -1.78 -30.18 -11.96
N SER A 301 -2.88 -29.64 -11.46
CA SER A 301 -2.93 -28.42 -10.65
C SER A 301 -3.20 -28.77 -9.20
N ILE A 302 -2.87 -27.86 -8.27
CA ILE A 302 -3.20 -28.05 -6.86
C ILE A 302 -4.71 -28.16 -6.66
N ALA A 303 -5.51 -27.42 -7.46
CA ALA A 303 -6.96 -27.52 -7.37
C ALA A 303 -7.47 -28.92 -7.73
N HIS A 304 -6.87 -29.53 -8.75
CA HIS A 304 -7.20 -30.90 -9.13
C HIS A 304 -6.73 -31.91 -8.07
N ILE A 305 -5.50 -31.79 -7.57
CA ILE A 305 -4.95 -32.70 -6.54
C ILE A 305 -5.77 -32.65 -5.24
N MET A 306 -6.24 -31.47 -4.83
CA MET A 306 -6.97 -31.30 -3.57
C MET A 306 -8.46 -31.69 -3.67
N CYS A 307 -8.98 -31.90 -4.88
CA CYS A 307 -10.38 -32.26 -5.12
C CYS A 307 -10.58 -33.74 -5.48
N ASN A 308 -9.50 -34.51 -5.65
CA ASN A 308 -9.52 -35.98 -5.77
C ASN A 308 -9.28 -36.63 -4.42
#